data_AF-D1CTA1-F1
#
_entry.id   AF-D1CTA1-F1
#
_cell.length_a   1.000
_cell.length_b   1.000
_cell.length_c   1.000
_cell.angle_alpha   90.00
_cell.angle_beta   90.00
_cell.angle_gamma   90.00
#
_symmetry.space_group_name_H-M   'P 1'
#
loop_
_entity.id
_entity.type
_entity.pdbx_description
1 polymer ?
#
loop_
_entity_poly.entity_id
_entity_poly.type
_entity_poly.pdbx_seq_one_letter_code
_entity_poly.pdbx_strand_id
1 'polypeptide(L)'
;LGDNCELGMVKRKAGNEESGLLRGAFTPRFPLLLRAFESKFANIFDFENLKPWTDDMVIDRRYDIAFHSNMKSDALEGTRQFTLPGAPLRECYEQDRLAILKLRDRLLAALEAGDRTFVYRRNPHSPQVEVK
;
A
#
# COMPACT_ATOMS: atom_id res chain seq x y z
N LEU A 1 8.66 9.82 -0.43
CA LEU A 1 8.07 8.51 -0.07
C LEU A 1 8.20 8.34 1.44
N GLY A 2 7.30 7.60 2.09
CA GLY A 2 7.29 7.45 3.54
C GLY A 2 6.89 6.03 3.94
N ASP A 3 7.23 5.66 5.17
CA ASP A 3 6.91 4.35 5.75
C ASP A 3 5.46 4.23 6.22
N ASN A 4 4.75 5.35 6.36
CA ASN A 4 3.36 5.41 6.75
C ASN A 4 2.56 6.46 5.94
N CYS A 5 1.25 6.45 6.16
CA CYS A 5 0.31 7.34 5.47
C CYS A 5 0.47 8.83 5.84
N GLU A 6 1.21 9.16 6.91
CA GLU A 6 1.34 10.54 7.40
C GLU A 6 2.09 11.43 6.42
N LEU A 7 3.05 10.89 5.68
CA LEU A 7 3.75 11.69 4.67
C LEU A 7 2.79 12.19 3.58
N GLY A 8 1.78 11.38 3.21
CA GLY A 8 0.74 11.80 2.29
C GLY A 8 -0.06 13.00 2.78
N MET A 9 -0.34 13.04 4.10
CA MET A 9 -1.00 14.16 4.76
C MET A 9 -0.08 15.39 4.84
N VAL A 10 1.21 15.22 5.12
CA VAL A 10 2.19 16.31 5.13
C VAL A 10 2.33 16.94 3.75
N LYS A 11 2.47 16.12 2.69
CA LYS A 11 2.51 16.62 1.29
C LYS A 11 1.26 17.45 0.97
N ARG A 12 0.09 16.96 1.38
CA ARG A 12 -1.19 17.66 1.18
C ARG A 12 -1.22 19.02 1.89
N LYS A 13 -0.80 19.08 3.16
CA LYS A 13 -0.69 20.34 3.91
C LYS A 13 0.26 21.34 3.26
N ALA A 14 1.29 20.86 2.56
CA ALA A 14 2.22 21.68 1.78
C ALA A 14 1.72 22.03 0.36
N GLY A 15 0.46 21.75 0.03
CA GLY A 15 -0.13 22.04 -1.29
C GLY A 15 0.24 21.05 -2.39
N ASN A 16 0.95 19.95 -2.07
CA ASN A 16 1.29 18.91 -3.04
C ASN A 16 0.22 17.80 -3.02
N GLU A 17 -0.66 17.84 -4.02
CA GLU A 17 -1.73 16.85 -4.22
C GLU A 17 -1.36 15.75 -5.22
N GLU A 18 -0.08 15.62 -5.59
CA GLU A 18 0.37 14.56 -6.51
C GLU A 18 0.09 13.17 -5.92
N SER A 19 -0.66 12.35 -6.65
CA SER A 19 -0.93 10.96 -6.26
C SER A 19 0.28 10.07 -6.55
N GLY A 20 0.50 9.07 -5.71
CA GLY A 20 1.59 8.10 -5.90
C GLY A 20 1.33 6.83 -5.11
N LEU A 21 1.87 5.71 -5.60
CA LEU A 21 1.65 4.37 -5.04
C LEU A 21 1.91 4.33 -3.53
N LEU A 22 3.02 4.95 -3.09
CA LEU A 22 3.46 4.94 -1.70
C LEU A 22 3.08 6.21 -0.92
N ARG A 23 2.17 7.05 -1.44
CA ARG A 23 1.77 8.30 -0.75
C ARG A 23 0.87 8.02 0.46
N GLY A 24 -0.04 7.07 0.32
CA GLY A 24 -0.97 6.63 1.37
C GLY A 24 -0.82 5.15 1.67
N ALA A 25 0.40 4.62 1.49
CA ALA A 25 0.72 3.25 1.82
C ALA A 25 1.46 3.21 3.16
N PHE A 26 1.36 2.07 3.83
CA PHE A 26 2.19 1.72 4.98
C PHE A 26 3.16 0.62 4.56
N THR A 27 4.46 0.88 4.71
CA THR A 27 5.55 -0.01 4.28
C THR A 27 6.44 -0.35 5.49
N PRO A 28 5.96 -1.21 6.41
CA PRO A 28 6.63 -1.50 7.68
C PRO A 28 8.00 -2.15 7.51
N ARG A 29 8.19 -2.94 6.45
CA ARG A 29 9.41 -3.72 6.23
C ARG A 29 10.20 -3.20 5.04
N PHE A 30 11.15 -2.31 5.32
CA PHE A 30 12.01 -1.70 4.30
C PHE A 30 12.70 -2.72 3.36
N PRO A 31 13.24 -3.86 3.83
CA PRO A 31 13.81 -4.87 2.92
C PRO A 31 12.81 -5.45 1.92
N LEU A 32 11.53 -5.60 2.30
CA LEU A 32 10.49 -6.09 1.39
C LEU A 32 10.06 -5.01 0.39
N LEU A 33 10.08 -3.75 0.80
CA LEU A 33 9.91 -2.62 -0.12
C LEU A 33 11.04 -2.58 -1.17
N LEU A 34 12.30 -2.82 -0.77
CA LEU A 34 13.41 -2.91 -1.73
C LEU A 34 13.19 -4.05 -2.73
N ARG A 35 12.78 -5.24 -2.26
CA ARG A 35 12.41 -6.35 -3.15
C ARG A 35 11.28 -5.99 -4.10
N ALA A 36 10.32 -5.17 -3.66
CA ALA A 36 9.25 -4.69 -4.52
C ALA A 36 9.78 -3.78 -5.64
N PHE A 37 10.77 -2.92 -5.36
CA PHE A 37 11.44 -2.14 -6.42
C PHE A 37 12.23 -3.04 -7.38
N GLU A 38 13.00 -4.00 -6.86
CA GLU A 38 13.79 -4.95 -7.67
C GLU A 38 12.90 -5.78 -8.60
N SER A 39 11.73 -6.20 -8.13
CA SER A 39 10.76 -6.99 -8.91
C SER A 39 9.81 -6.14 -9.76
N LYS A 40 10.01 -4.81 -9.81
CA LYS A 40 9.08 -3.86 -10.45
C LYS A 40 7.63 -4.03 -9.97
N PHE A 41 7.44 -4.35 -8.69
CA PHE A 41 6.14 -4.60 -8.06
C PHE A 41 5.31 -5.66 -8.81
N ALA A 42 5.96 -6.69 -9.36
CA ALA A 42 5.26 -7.80 -10.01
C ALA A 42 4.22 -8.42 -9.07
N ASN A 43 3.00 -8.68 -9.57
CA ASN A 43 1.91 -9.27 -8.78
C ASN A 43 1.48 -8.45 -7.53
N ILE A 44 1.82 -7.16 -7.49
CA ILE A 44 1.31 -6.30 -6.41
C ILE A 44 -0.20 -6.18 -6.51
N PHE A 45 -0.85 -6.29 -5.36
CA PHE A 45 -2.30 -6.19 -5.22
C PHE A 45 -3.05 -7.28 -5.99
N ASP A 46 -2.46 -8.46 -6.16
CA ASP A 46 -3.20 -9.65 -6.58
C ASP A 46 -4.06 -10.16 -5.42
N PHE A 47 -5.33 -10.50 -5.71
CA PHE A 47 -6.36 -10.79 -4.71
C PHE A 47 -5.92 -11.81 -3.64
N GLU A 48 -5.24 -12.87 -4.04
CA GLU A 48 -4.75 -13.94 -3.16
C GLU A 48 -3.68 -13.49 -2.16
N ASN A 49 -3.00 -12.38 -2.45
CA ASN A 49 -2.00 -11.80 -1.57
C ASN A 49 -2.63 -10.87 -0.53
N LEU A 50 -3.85 -10.38 -0.77
CA LEU A 50 -4.50 -9.39 0.07
C LEU A 50 -5.11 -10.01 1.33
N LYS A 51 -4.88 -9.35 2.46
CA LYS A 51 -5.56 -9.64 3.72
C LYS A 51 -6.06 -8.36 4.39
N PRO A 52 -7.11 -8.45 5.23
CA PRO A 52 -7.47 -7.36 6.11
C PRO A 52 -6.30 -6.90 6.99
N TRP A 53 -6.13 -5.59 7.17
CA TRP A 53 -5.08 -5.01 8.02
C TRP A 53 -5.65 -4.09 9.11
N THR A 54 -6.33 -3.03 8.70
CA THR A 54 -7.17 -2.15 9.54
C THR A 54 -8.55 -2.03 8.90
N ASP A 55 -9.47 -1.32 9.54
CA ASP A 55 -10.88 -1.26 9.10
C ASP A 55 -11.02 -0.80 7.64
N ASP A 56 -10.11 0.05 7.19
CA ASP A 56 -10.09 0.67 5.87
C ASP A 56 -8.85 0.35 5.04
N MET A 57 -8.03 -0.62 5.45
CA MET A 57 -6.81 -1.01 4.74
C MET A 57 -6.71 -2.52 4.53
N VAL A 58 -6.09 -2.88 3.40
CA VAL A 58 -5.63 -4.24 3.11
C VAL A 58 -4.11 -4.27 3.06
N ILE A 59 -3.52 -5.38 3.45
CA ILE A 59 -2.09 -5.64 3.31
C ILE A 59 -1.84 -6.62 2.17
N ASP A 60 -0.98 -6.23 1.24
CA ASP A 60 -0.37 -7.13 0.28
C ASP A 60 0.74 -7.90 1.00
N ARG A 61 0.55 -9.21 1.17
CA ARG A 61 1.51 -10.07 1.89
C ARG A 61 2.80 -10.36 1.12
N ARG A 62 2.83 -10.15 -0.20
CA ARG A 62 4.01 -10.43 -1.02
C ARG A 62 5.11 -9.41 -0.74
N TYR A 63 4.73 -8.14 -0.61
CA TYR A 63 5.65 -7.04 -0.35
C TYR A 63 5.50 -6.41 1.03
N ASP A 64 4.52 -6.88 1.82
CA ASP A 64 4.17 -6.36 3.14
C ASP A 64 3.89 -4.85 3.09
N ILE A 65 3.05 -4.46 2.12
CA ILE A 65 2.62 -3.08 1.91
C ILE A 65 1.12 -3.00 2.13
N ALA A 66 0.69 -2.15 3.05
CA ALA A 66 -0.73 -1.92 3.27
C ALA A 66 -1.21 -0.66 2.53
N PHE A 67 -2.41 -0.75 1.97
CA PHE A 67 -3.06 0.30 1.18
C PHE A 67 -4.45 0.58 1.73
N HIS A 68 -4.86 1.84 1.71
CA HIS A 68 -6.28 2.17 1.89
C HIS A 68 -7.10 1.55 0.77
N SER A 69 -8.22 0.95 1.14
CA SER A 69 -9.05 0.15 0.24
C SER A 69 -10.53 0.27 0.60
N ASN A 70 -11.37 0.06 -0.40
CA ASN A 70 -12.80 -0.10 -0.25
C ASN A 70 -13.19 -1.49 0.27
N MET A 71 -12.26 -2.46 0.28
CA MET A 71 -12.42 -3.76 0.93
C MET A 71 -12.35 -3.62 2.45
N LYS A 72 -13.45 -3.14 3.05
CA LYS A 72 -13.55 -2.90 4.50
C LYS A 72 -13.47 -4.20 5.30
N SER A 73 -12.99 -4.09 6.53
CA SER A 73 -12.85 -5.23 7.44
C SER A 73 -13.18 -4.87 8.87
N ASP A 74 -13.61 -5.85 9.66
CA ASP A 74 -13.87 -5.69 11.09
C ASP A 74 -13.11 -6.73 11.90
N ALA A 75 -12.83 -6.41 13.17
CA ALA A 75 -12.29 -7.36 14.14
C ALA A 75 -13.45 -8.11 14.83
N LEU A 76 -13.62 -9.38 14.49
CA LEU A 76 -14.63 -10.28 15.04
C LEU A 76 -13.92 -11.42 15.79
N GLU A 77 -14.22 -11.55 17.09
CA GLU A 77 -13.68 -12.62 17.95
C GLU A 77 -12.13 -12.75 17.91
N GLY A 78 -11.44 -11.60 17.84
CA GLY A 78 -9.97 -11.57 17.78
C GLY A 78 -9.37 -11.88 16.40
N THR A 79 -10.21 -12.10 15.38
CA THR A 79 -9.78 -12.25 13.98
C THR A 79 -10.30 -11.11 13.12
N ARG A 80 -9.47 -10.58 12.22
CA ARG A 80 -9.91 -9.54 11.29
C ARG A 80 -10.40 -10.18 9.99
N GLN A 81 -11.62 -9.85 9.58
CA GLN A 81 -12.29 -10.44 8.41
C GLN A 81 -12.90 -9.35 7.54
N PHE A 82 -12.95 -9.57 6.22
CA PHE A 82 -13.65 -8.66 5.31
C PHE A 82 -15.14 -8.61 5.67
N THR A 83 -15.72 -7.41 5.61
CA THR A 83 -17.15 -7.21 5.93
C THR A 83 -18.08 -7.68 4.81
N LEU A 84 -17.56 -7.69 3.58
CA LEU A 84 -18.26 -8.17 2.39
C LEU A 84 -17.72 -9.55 1.96
N PRO A 85 -18.58 -10.52 1.64
CA PRO A 85 -18.17 -11.78 1.04
C PRO A 85 -18.29 -11.75 -0.50
N GLY A 86 -17.63 -12.70 -1.17
CA GLY A 86 -17.94 -13.08 -2.56
C GLY A 86 -17.84 -11.94 -3.60
N ALA A 87 -18.91 -11.79 -4.40
CA ALA A 87 -18.93 -10.85 -5.53
C ALA A 87 -18.80 -9.37 -5.12
N PRO A 88 -19.52 -8.85 -4.11
CA PRO A 88 -19.32 -7.47 -3.64
C PRO A 88 -17.88 -7.15 -3.24
N LEU A 89 -17.21 -8.06 -2.53
CA LEU A 89 -15.79 -7.90 -2.19
C LEU A 89 -14.92 -7.84 -3.45
N ARG A 90 -15.23 -8.67 -4.44
CA ARG A 90 -14.50 -8.70 -5.71
C ARG A 90 -14.67 -7.42 -6.51
N GLU A 91 -15.84 -6.80 -6.49
CA GLU A 91 -16.07 -5.50 -7.12
C GLU A 91 -15.22 -4.40 -6.49
N CYS A 92 -15.18 -4.33 -5.15
CA CYS A 92 -14.29 -3.40 -4.44
C CYS A 92 -12.81 -3.66 -4.80
N TYR A 93 -12.40 -4.92 -4.85
CA TYR A 93 -11.06 -5.31 -5.26
C TYR A 93 -10.70 -4.81 -6.66
N GLU A 94 -11.54 -5.05 -7.67
CA GLU A 94 -11.21 -4.66 -9.05
C GLU A 94 -11.08 -3.14 -9.20
N GLN A 95 -11.93 -2.37 -8.50
CA GLN A 95 -11.83 -0.90 -8.47
C GLN A 95 -10.49 -0.43 -7.88
N ASP A 96 -10.13 -0.95 -6.71
CA ASP A 96 -8.89 -0.58 -6.03
C ASP A 96 -7.67 -1.05 -6.82
N ARG A 97 -7.72 -2.25 -7.40
CA ARG A 97 -6.66 -2.82 -8.22
C ARG A 97 -6.32 -1.92 -9.40
N LEU A 98 -7.31 -1.45 -10.15
CA LEU A 98 -7.07 -0.54 -11.28
C LEU A 98 -6.34 0.73 -10.84
N ALA A 99 -6.72 1.31 -9.69
CA ALA A 99 -6.05 2.47 -9.13
C ALA A 99 -4.60 2.16 -8.72
N ILE A 100 -4.37 1.05 -8.02
CA ILE A 100 -3.04 0.62 -7.56
C ILE A 100 -2.12 0.35 -8.75
N LEU A 101 -2.57 -0.38 -9.76
CA LEU A 101 -1.76 -0.68 -10.96
C LEU A 101 -1.40 0.59 -11.72
N LYS A 102 -2.34 1.53 -11.87
CA LYS A 102 -2.05 2.84 -12.49
C LYS A 102 -1.00 3.63 -11.71
N LEU A 103 -1.07 3.63 -10.38
CA LEU A 103 -0.08 4.31 -9.54
C LEU A 103 1.29 3.61 -9.57
N ARG A 104 1.32 2.28 -9.64
CA ARG A 104 2.53 1.49 -9.86
C ARG A 104 3.19 1.87 -11.18
N ASP A 105 2.45 1.84 -12.28
CA ASP A 105 3.01 2.09 -13.61
C ASP A 105 3.57 3.51 -13.71
N ARG A 106 2.89 4.49 -13.11
CA ARG A 106 3.40 5.85 -13.01
C ARG A 106 4.70 5.95 -12.19
N LEU A 107 4.79 5.24 -11.07
CA LEU A 107 6.00 5.21 -10.26
C LEU A 107 7.16 4.60 -11.04
N LEU A 108 6.93 3.48 -11.73
CA LEU A 108 7.95 2.81 -12.55
C LEU A 108 8.42 3.71 -13.70
N ALA A 109 7.49 4.34 -14.43
CA ALA A 109 7.84 5.27 -15.49
C ALA A 109 8.69 6.45 -14.98
N ALA A 110 8.37 6.98 -13.80
CA ALA A 110 9.16 8.06 -13.21
C ALA A 110 10.56 7.60 -12.75
N LEU A 111 10.71 6.35 -12.29
CA LEU A 111 12.02 5.79 -11.96
C LEU A 111 12.86 5.54 -13.22
N GLU A 112 12.24 5.04 -14.29
CA GLU A 112 12.91 4.78 -15.58
C GLU A 112 13.33 6.08 -16.29
N ALA A 113 12.55 7.16 -16.14
CA ALA A 113 12.90 8.46 -16.70
C ALA A 113 14.17 9.07 -16.07
N GLY A 114 14.45 8.77 -14.79
CA GLY A 114 15.65 9.22 -14.10
C GLY A 114 15.75 10.74 -13.88
N ASP A 115 14.65 11.47 -14.07
CA ASP A 115 14.59 12.94 -14.00
C ASP A 115 14.30 13.48 -12.59
N ARG A 116 14.13 12.59 -11.61
CA ARG A 116 13.71 12.90 -10.24
C ARG A 116 14.48 12.07 -9.22
N THR A 117 14.79 12.70 -8.08
CA THR A 117 15.30 12.00 -6.90
C THR A 117 14.15 11.63 -5.96
N PHE A 118 14.07 10.36 -5.56
CA PHE A 118 13.10 9.89 -4.57
C PHE A 118 13.75 9.78 -3.19
N VAL A 119 13.20 10.50 -2.21
CA VAL A 119 13.61 10.38 -0.81
C VAL A 119 12.59 9.52 -0.06
N TYR A 120 13.06 8.52 0.69
CA TYR A 120 12.23 7.69 1.55
C TYR A 120 12.50 8.02 3.03
N ARG A 121 11.47 8.48 3.74
CA ARG A 121 11.54 8.77 5.17
C ARG A 121 11.08 7.55 5.97
N ARG A 122 11.88 7.14 6.94
CA ARG A 122 11.48 6.22 8.02
C ARG A 122 11.22 7.00 9.30
N ASN A 123 10.12 6.72 9.96
CA ASN A 123 9.84 7.21 11.29
C ASN A 123 10.40 6.21 12.32
N PRO A 124 11.28 6.64 13.25
CA PRO A 124 11.96 5.73 14.19
C PRO A 124 11.00 5.07 15.20
N HIS A 125 9.79 5.58 15.36
CA HIS A 125 8.75 5.04 16.22
C HIS A 125 7.68 4.23 15.47
N SER A 126 7.82 4.01 14.16
CA SER A 126 6.92 3.13 13.42
C SER A 126 7.05 1.71 13.99
N PRO A 127 5.92 1.05 14.36
CA PRO A 127 5.97 -0.28 14.94
C PRO A 127 6.70 -1.23 13.99
N GLN A 128 7.82 -1.79 14.45
CA GLN A 128 8.47 -2.87 13.74
C GLN A 128 7.66 -4.12 14.01
N VAL A 129 6.98 -4.62 12.97
CA VAL A 129 6.19 -5.85 13.09
C VAL A 129 7.17 -7.03 13.13
N GLU A 130 7.46 -7.51 14.34
CA GLU A 130 8.24 -8.72 14.57
C GLU A 130 7.63 -9.91 13.84
N VAL A 131 8.50 -10.75 13.29
CA VAL A 131 8.13 -11.92 12.50
C VAL A 131 7.68 -13.03 13.46
N LYS A 132 6.47 -13.55 13.25
CA LYS A 132 6.12 -14.92 13.66
C LYS A 132 6.30 -15.84 12.45
#